data_AF-A0A4Y2EIS9-F1
#
_entry.id   AF-A0A4Y2EIS9-F1
#
_cell.length_a   1.000
_cell.length_b   1.000
_cell.length_c   1.000
_cell.angle_alpha   90.00
_cell.angle_beta   90.00
_cell.angle_gamma   90.00
#
_symmetry.space_group_name_H-M   'P 1'
#
loop_
_entity.id
_entity.type
_entity.pdbx_description
1 polymer ?
#
loop_
_entity_poly.entity_id
_entity_poly.type
_entity_poly.pdbx_seq_one_letter_code
_entity_poly.pdbx_strand_id
1 'polypeptide(L)'
;MFETDMREIANKKVDIDDLDSDTLRRFLLFLYTENLENLQWEIAAKMYYAADKYQATSLKAQCSSFLKSYLSVSSVCEALSLADLHQDEDLKLACSDFILKQDAAKMFSSEGWKAFTVSNPVLSAEILQKYFLLKN
;
A
#
# COMPACT_ATOMS: atom_id res chain seq x y z
N MET A 1 7.71 -8.47 -21.03
CA MET A 1 8.39 -9.61 -20.38
C MET A 1 8.43 -10.82 -21.30
N PHE A 2 7.29 -11.30 -21.80
CA PHE A 2 7.23 -12.53 -22.64
C PHE A 2 7.18 -12.29 -24.16
N GLU A 3 7.17 -11.05 -24.60
CA GLU A 3 7.03 -10.67 -26.02
C GLU A 3 8.32 -10.10 -26.64
N THR A 4 9.35 -9.94 -25.82
CA THR A 4 10.61 -9.27 -26.15
C THR A 4 11.77 -10.24 -25.98
N ASP A 5 12.69 -10.31 -26.94
CA ASP A 5 13.82 -11.26 -26.94
C ASP A 5 14.83 -10.95 -25.81
N MET A 6 14.49 -11.43 -24.61
CA MET A 6 15.23 -11.25 -23.37
C MET A 6 15.52 -12.62 -22.72
N ARG A 7 16.31 -12.60 -21.64
CA ARG A 7 16.75 -13.81 -20.93
C ARG A 7 15.58 -14.69 -20.48
N GLU A 8 14.44 -14.09 -20.18
CA GLU A 8 13.22 -14.75 -19.75
C GLU A 8 12.65 -15.67 -20.84
N ILE A 9 12.68 -15.21 -22.10
CA ILE A 9 12.25 -16.01 -23.26
C ILE A 9 13.28 -17.10 -23.56
N ALA A 10 14.56 -16.74 -23.61
CA ALA A 10 15.65 -17.67 -23.92
C ALA A 10 15.68 -18.86 -22.94
N ASN A 11 15.48 -18.59 -21.65
CA ASN A 11 15.52 -19.62 -20.60
C ASN A 11 14.14 -20.20 -20.26
N LYS A 12 13.05 -19.66 -20.84
CA LYS A 12 11.65 -19.97 -20.48
C LYS A 12 11.41 -19.90 -18.96
N LYS A 13 12.03 -18.91 -18.30
CA LYS A 13 12.05 -18.77 -16.84
C LYS A 13 12.04 -17.29 -16.46
N VAL A 14 11.18 -16.93 -15.52
CA VAL A 14 11.19 -15.61 -14.87
C VAL A 14 11.64 -15.79 -13.44
N ASP A 15 12.65 -15.04 -13.03
CA ASP A 15 13.10 -14.97 -11.65
C ASP A 15 12.35 -13.83 -10.93
N ILE A 16 11.69 -14.18 -9.83
CA ILE A 16 10.91 -13.27 -8.98
C ILE A 16 11.57 -13.29 -7.61
N ASP A 17 12.24 -12.20 -7.24
CA ASP A 17 13.00 -12.05 -6.00
C ASP A 17 12.39 -11.03 -5.02
N ASP A 18 11.39 -10.27 -5.48
CA ASP A 18 10.74 -9.20 -4.74
C ASP A 18 9.49 -9.65 -3.96
N LEU A 19 9.03 -10.89 -4.15
CA LEU A 19 7.88 -11.47 -3.46
C LEU A 19 8.26 -12.72 -2.67
N ASP A 20 7.75 -12.84 -1.44
CA ASP A 20 7.82 -14.09 -0.69
C ASP A 20 6.90 -15.17 -1.33
N SER A 21 7.16 -16.44 -1.00
CA SER A 21 6.48 -17.57 -1.63
C SER A 21 4.96 -17.59 -1.41
N ASP A 22 4.48 -17.11 -0.25
CA ASP A 22 3.04 -17.08 0.02
C ASP A 22 2.36 -15.96 -0.79
N THR A 23 2.99 -14.79 -0.83
CA THR A 23 2.53 -13.65 -1.64
C THR A 23 2.48 -14.01 -3.11
N LEU A 24 3.55 -14.61 -3.66
CA LEU A 24 3.58 -15.03 -5.07
C LEU A 24 2.50 -16.07 -5.38
N ARG A 25 2.33 -17.07 -4.49
CA ARG A 25 1.28 -18.09 -4.66
C ARG A 25 -0.12 -17.48 -4.71
N ARG A 26 -0.42 -16.53 -3.82
CA ARG A 26 -1.71 -15.82 -3.78
C ARG A 26 -1.90 -14.92 -4.99
N PHE A 27 -0.85 -14.22 -5.40
CA PHE A 27 -0.85 -13.40 -6.61
C PHE A 27 -1.20 -14.22 -7.86
N LEU A 28 -0.51 -15.36 -8.04
CA LEU A 28 -0.83 -16.29 -9.14
C LEU A 28 -2.25 -16.84 -9.04
N LEU A 29 -2.69 -17.25 -7.85
CA LEU A 29 -4.06 -17.73 -7.67
C LEU A 29 -5.09 -16.67 -8.11
N PHE A 30 -4.89 -15.40 -7.71
CA PHE A 30 -5.74 -14.31 -8.14
C PHE A 30 -5.74 -14.15 -9.67
N LEU A 31 -4.57 -14.16 -10.33
CA LEU A 31 -4.51 -14.01 -11.79
C LEU A 31 -5.30 -15.09 -12.55
N TYR A 32 -5.44 -16.29 -11.97
CA TYR A 32 -6.16 -17.39 -12.60
C TYR A 32 -7.64 -17.50 -12.20
N THR A 33 -8.04 -16.90 -11.07
CA THR A 33 -9.38 -17.13 -10.48
C THR A 33 -10.14 -15.86 -10.14
N GLU A 34 -9.47 -14.71 -10.18
CA GLU A 34 -9.96 -13.41 -9.70
C GLU A 34 -10.44 -13.42 -8.23
N ASN A 35 -10.05 -14.43 -7.45
CA ASN A 35 -10.51 -14.63 -6.09
C ASN A 35 -9.48 -14.16 -5.05
N LEU A 36 -9.95 -13.39 -4.07
CA LEU A 36 -9.20 -12.88 -2.92
C LEU A 36 -9.84 -13.38 -1.62
N GLU A 37 -9.40 -14.54 -1.16
CA GLU A 37 -9.91 -15.11 0.09
C GLU A 37 -9.02 -14.75 1.28
N ASN A 38 -9.68 -14.49 2.42
CA ASN A 38 -9.04 -14.31 3.73
C ASN A 38 -7.98 -13.20 3.74
N LEU A 39 -8.29 -12.05 3.13
CA LEU A 39 -7.42 -10.89 3.20
C LEU A 39 -7.30 -10.40 4.65
N GLN A 40 -6.08 -10.39 5.15
CA GLN A 40 -5.68 -9.68 6.37
C GLN A 40 -4.84 -8.47 5.97
N TRP A 41 -4.63 -7.53 6.89
CA TRP A 41 -3.91 -6.29 6.61
C TRP A 41 -2.56 -6.53 5.92
N GLU A 42 -1.74 -7.41 6.49
CA GLU A 42 -0.38 -7.69 6.02
C GLU A 42 -0.40 -8.36 4.64
N ILE A 43 -1.37 -9.24 4.41
CA ILE A 43 -1.56 -9.90 3.10
C ILE A 43 -2.02 -8.87 2.07
N ALA A 44 -2.96 -8.00 2.43
CA ALA A 44 -3.49 -6.96 1.55
C ALA A 44 -2.40 -5.97 1.14
N ALA A 45 -1.55 -5.54 2.07
CA ALA A 45 -0.43 -4.64 1.79
C ALA A 45 0.60 -5.27 0.83
N LYS A 46 0.97 -6.54 1.06
CA LYS A 46 1.88 -7.28 0.16
C LYS A 46 1.27 -7.54 -1.22
N MET A 47 0.00 -7.92 -1.27
CA MET A 47 -0.72 -8.14 -2.52
C MET A 47 -0.94 -6.84 -3.29
N TYR A 48 -1.14 -5.71 -2.59
CA TYR A 48 -1.19 -4.37 -3.18
C TYR A 48 0.14 -4.01 -3.84
N TYR A 49 1.28 -4.23 -3.15
CA TYR A 49 2.62 -4.05 -3.72
C TYR A 49 2.83 -4.90 -4.98
N ALA A 50 2.54 -6.20 -4.89
CA ALA A 50 2.66 -7.13 -6.02
C ALA A 50 1.77 -6.69 -7.20
N ALA A 51 0.55 -6.28 -6.92
CA ALA A 51 -0.40 -5.85 -7.93
C ALA A 51 0.06 -4.61 -8.69
N ASP A 52 0.64 -3.63 -7.99
CA ASP A 52 1.20 -2.45 -8.65
C ASP A 52 2.43 -2.82 -9.49
N LYS A 53 3.37 -3.55 -8.90
CA LYS A 53 4.63 -3.95 -9.55
C LYS A 53 4.42 -4.75 -10.84
N TYR A 54 3.47 -5.67 -10.82
CA TYR A 54 3.14 -6.56 -11.93
C TYR A 54 1.90 -6.09 -12.72
N GLN A 55 1.44 -4.86 -12.49
CA GLN A 55 0.38 -4.18 -13.26
C GLN A 55 -0.97 -4.92 -13.26
N ALA A 56 -1.29 -5.62 -12.17
CA ALA A 56 -2.60 -6.24 -11.96
C ALA A 56 -3.59 -5.23 -11.37
N THR A 57 -4.07 -4.29 -12.19
CA THR A 57 -4.87 -3.13 -11.75
C THR A 57 -6.13 -3.51 -10.95
N SER A 58 -6.83 -4.58 -11.33
CA SER A 58 -8.01 -5.06 -10.59
C SER A 58 -7.66 -5.50 -9.17
N LEU A 59 -6.55 -6.24 -9.00
CA LEU A 59 -6.06 -6.65 -7.68
C LEU A 59 -5.66 -5.45 -6.84
N LYS A 60 -4.94 -4.48 -7.45
CA LYS A 60 -4.52 -3.25 -6.76
C LYS A 60 -5.73 -2.51 -6.21
N ALA A 61 -6.78 -2.33 -7.02
CA ALA A 61 -8.00 -1.66 -6.61
C ALA A 61 -8.72 -2.40 -5.46
N GLN A 62 -8.79 -3.73 -5.51
CA GLN A 62 -9.41 -4.53 -4.46
C GLN A 62 -8.61 -4.46 -3.14
N CYS A 63 -7.28 -4.56 -3.20
CA CYS A 63 -6.43 -4.44 -2.02
C CYS A 63 -6.49 -3.01 -1.44
N SER A 64 -6.47 -1.99 -2.28
CA SER A 64 -6.63 -0.58 -1.89
C SER A 64 -7.97 -0.35 -1.17
N SER A 65 -9.07 -0.88 -1.73
CA SER A 65 -10.41 -0.84 -1.11
C SER A 65 -10.44 -1.51 0.27
N PHE A 66 -9.78 -2.66 0.39
CA PHE A 66 -9.64 -3.34 1.67
C PHE A 66 -8.85 -2.49 2.67
N LEU A 67 -7.65 -2.03 2.30
CA LEU A 67 -6.79 -1.22 3.18
C LEU A 67 -7.52 0.02 3.71
N LYS A 68 -8.25 0.75 2.85
CA LYS A 68 -9.08 1.89 3.27
C LYS A 68 -10.10 1.52 4.34
N SER A 69 -10.73 0.36 4.20
CA SER A 69 -11.82 -0.10 5.08
C SER A 69 -11.31 -0.53 6.47
N TYR A 70 -10.02 -0.86 6.59
CA TYR A 70 -9.41 -1.36 7.82
C TYR A 70 -8.31 -0.43 8.37
N LEU A 71 -8.32 0.85 7.99
CA LEU A 71 -7.40 1.84 8.53
C LEU A 71 -7.50 1.94 10.05
N SER A 72 -6.34 2.02 10.70
CA SER A 72 -6.20 2.16 12.14
C SER A 72 -5.06 3.12 12.48
N VAL A 73 -4.99 3.59 13.72
CA VAL A 73 -3.87 4.44 14.18
C VAL A 73 -2.51 3.73 14.00
N SER A 74 -2.47 2.41 14.18
CA SER A 74 -1.25 1.61 14.00
C SER A 74 -0.88 1.37 12.54
N SER A 75 -1.83 1.43 11.62
CA SER A 75 -1.62 1.01 10.22
C SER A 75 -1.67 2.13 9.19
N VAL A 76 -2.26 3.29 9.53
CA VAL A 76 -2.47 4.40 8.60
C VAL A 76 -1.17 4.99 8.05
N CYS A 77 -0.10 5.02 8.85
CA CYS A 77 1.18 5.55 8.39
C CYS A 77 1.83 4.65 7.33
N GLU A 78 1.75 3.33 7.52
CA GLU A 78 2.21 2.34 6.53
C GLU A 78 1.40 2.44 5.24
N ALA A 79 0.07 2.47 5.34
CA ALA A 79 -0.81 2.62 4.18
C ALA A 79 -0.58 3.93 3.44
N LEU A 80 -0.33 5.03 4.16
CA LEU A 80 -0.04 6.33 3.56
C LEU A 80 1.29 6.30 2.77
N SER A 81 2.34 5.67 3.32
CA SER A 81 3.60 5.46 2.59
C SER A 81 3.40 4.60 1.35
N LEU A 82 2.63 3.51 1.44
CA LEU A 82 2.33 2.66 0.28
C LEU A 82 1.54 3.43 -0.78
N ALA A 83 0.54 4.21 -0.38
CA ALA A 83 -0.28 4.99 -1.30
C ALA A 83 0.56 6.02 -2.06
N ASP A 84 1.44 6.73 -1.36
CA ASP A 84 2.35 7.72 -1.96
C ASP A 84 3.34 7.08 -2.92
N LEU A 85 4.00 5.99 -2.48
CA LEU A 85 4.98 5.26 -3.30
C LEU A 85 4.38 4.73 -4.60
N HIS A 86 3.14 4.23 -4.53
CA HIS A 86 2.44 3.60 -5.64
C HIS A 86 1.45 4.53 -6.35
N GLN A 87 1.51 5.84 -6.07
CA GLN A 87 0.69 6.90 -6.68
C GLN A 87 -0.82 6.58 -6.67
N ASP A 88 -1.30 5.98 -5.57
CA ASP A 88 -2.73 5.74 -5.34
C ASP A 88 -3.30 6.91 -4.54
N GLU A 89 -3.70 7.95 -5.27
CA GLU A 89 -4.23 9.18 -4.68
C GLU A 89 -5.51 8.94 -3.87
N ASP A 90 -6.33 7.96 -4.24
CA ASP A 90 -7.57 7.68 -3.52
C ASP A 90 -7.29 7.06 -2.14
N LEU A 91 -6.35 6.08 -2.07
CA LEU A 91 -5.89 5.55 -0.78
C LEU A 91 -5.15 6.62 0.04
N LYS A 92 -4.32 7.46 -0.60
CA LYS A 92 -3.57 8.54 0.05
C LYS A 92 -4.51 9.56 0.69
N LEU A 93 -5.56 9.95 -0.02
CA LEU A 93 -6.61 10.84 0.50
C LEU A 93 -7.35 10.20 1.67
N ALA A 94 -7.75 8.93 1.56
CA ALA A 94 -8.41 8.21 2.65
C ALA A 94 -7.55 8.12 3.92
N CYS A 95 -6.25 7.83 3.78
CA CYS A 95 -5.31 7.81 4.89
C CYS A 95 -5.16 9.19 5.53
N SER A 96 -5.01 10.22 4.70
CA SER A 96 -4.91 11.61 5.15
C SER A 96 -6.15 12.01 5.95
N ASP A 97 -7.33 11.77 5.40
CA ASP A 97 -8.60 12.11 6.04
C ASP A 97 -8.84 11.32 7.33
N PHE A 98 -8.38 10.06 7.39
CA PHE A 98 -8.38 9.29 8.63
C PHE A 98 -7.54 9.98 9.71
N ILE A 99 -6.29 10.32 9.40
CA ILE A 99 -5.36 10.99 10.34
C ILE A 99 -5.97 12.29 10.86
N LEU A 100 -6.55 13.11 9.98
CA LEU A 100 -7.12 14.41 10.31
C LEU A 100 -8.36 14.34 11.21
N LYS A 101 -9.07 13.21 11.21
CA LYS A 101 -10.26 12.97 12.05
C LYS A 101 -9.91 12.35 13.41
N GLN A 102 -8.69 11.84 13.60
CA GLN A 102 -8.27 11.26 14.88
C GLN A 102 -8.01 12.34 15.92
N ASP A 103 -8.03 11.93 17.20
CA ASP A 103 -7.49 12.76 18.28
C ASP A 103 -6.01 13.06 18.01
N ALA A 104 -5.69 14.34 17.87
CA ALA A 104 -4.36 14.78 17.44
C ALA A 104 -3.27 14.44 18.46
N ALA A 105 -3.59 14.49 19.76
CA ALA A 105 -2.63 14.15 20.80
C ALA A 105 -2.28 12.66 20.73
N LYS A 106 -3.28 11.78 20.54
CA LYS A 106 -3.08 10.35 20.34
C LYS A 106 -2.33 10.03 19.04
N MET A 107 -2.73 10.66 17.93
CA MET A 107 -2.16 10.38 16.62
C MET A 107 -0.70 10.82 16.52
N PHE A 108 -0.41 12.09 16.81
CA PHE A 108 0.92 12.67 16.61
C PHE A 108 1.93 12.32 17.71
N SER A 109 1.47 11.81 18.86
CA SER A 109 2.36 11.29 19.90
C SER A 109 2.71 9.81 19.73
N SER A 110 2.01 9.09 18.83
CA SER A 110 2.20 7.66 18.60
C SER A 110 3.60 7.35 18.05
N GLU A 111 4.12 6.16 18.38
CA GLU A 111 5.41 5.68 17.85
C GLU A 111 5.37 5.53 16.32
N GLY A 112 4.24 5.06 15.79
CA GLY A 112 4.03 4.95 14.34
C GLY A 112 4.16 6.29 13.62
N TRP A 113 3.56 7.35 14.15
CA TRP A 113 3.71 8.70 13.58
C TRP A 113 5.15 9.22 13.67
N LYS A 114 5.80 9.03 14.82
CA LYS A 114 7.21 9.45 15.00
C LYS A 114 8.12 8.75 13.98
N ALA A 115 7.99 7.43 13.84
CA ALA A 115 8.75 6.68 12.83
C ALA A 115 8.42 7.13 11.40
N PHE A 116 7.15 7.44 11.13
CA PHE A 116 6.71 7.98 9.85
C PHE A 116 7.35 9.33 9.52
N THR A 117 7.45 10.25 10.48
CA THR A 117 8.09 11.57 10.24
C THR A 117 9.57 11.46 9.87
N VAL A 118 10.27 10.44 10.38
CA VAL A 118 11.69 10.20 10.06
C VAL A 118 11.84 9.58 8.68
N SER A 119 10.98 8.60 8.35
CA SER A 119 11.04 7.87 7.08
C SER A 119 10.44 8.65 5.91
N ASN A 120 9.47 9.53 6.16
CA ASN A 120 8.70 10.25 5.15
C ASN A 120 8.53 11.74 5.54
N PRO A 121 9.62 12.51 5.66
CA PRO A 121 9.57 13.87 6.22
C PRO A 121 8.68 14.82 5.41
N VAL A 122 8.75 14.78 4.08
CA VAL A 122 7.93 15.63 3.19
C VAL A 122 6.44 15.31 3.36
N LEU A 123 6.07 14.05 3.22
CA LEU A 123 4.69 13.59 3.35
C LEU A 123 4.11 13.88 4.74
N SER A 124 4.90 13.71 5.80
CA SER A 124 4.47 14.06 7.15
C SER A 124 4.24 15.56 7.33
N ALA A 125 5.08 16.41 6.70
CA ALA A 125 4.91 17.86 6.74
C ALA A 125 3.64 18.30 5.98
N GLU A 126 3.32 17.68 4.83
CA GLU A 126 2.08 17.93 4.09
C GLU A 126 0.84 17.65 4.95
N ILE A 127 0.83 16.51 5.65
CA ILE A 127 -0.29 16.14 6.54
C ILE A 127 -0.43 17.13 7.69
N LEU A 128 0.68 17.52 8.34
CA LEU A 128 0.66 18.50 9.43
C LEU A 128 0.17 19.86 8.93
N GLN A 129 0.65 20.31 7.76
CA GLN A 129 0.19 21.55 7.15
C GLN A 129 -1.32 21.50 6.90
N LYS A 130 -1.84 20.42 6.30
CA LYS A 130 -3.27 20.22 6.08
C LYS A 130 -4.06 20.21 7.41
N TYR A 131 -3.52 19.59 8.45
CA TYR A 131 -4.14 19.58 9.79
C TYR A 131 -4.31 20.97 10.38
N PHE A 132 -3.26 21.80 10.37
CA PHE A 132 -3.33 23.15 10.92
C PHE A 132 -4.21 24.09 10.09
N LEU A 133 -4.24 23.93 8.77
CA LEU A 133 -5.11 24.72 7.90
C LEU A 133 -6.61 24.44 8.14
N LEU A 134 -6.99 23.23 8.57
CA LEU A 134 -8.38 22.87 8.86
C LEU A 134 -8.88 23.32 10.25
N LYS A 135 -7.98 23.79 11.11
CA LYS A 135 -8.29 24.21 12.49
C LYS A 135 -8.33 25.72 12.68
N ASN A 136 -7.96 26.49 11.64
CA ASN A 136 -8.13 27.94 11.57
C ASN A 136 -9.46 28.28 10.90
#